data_AF-A0A0F0KPA6-F1
#
_entry.id   AF-A0A0F0KPA6-F1
#
_cell.length_a   1.000
_cell.length_b   1.000
_cell.length_c   1.000
_cell.angle_alpha   90.00
_cell.angle_beta   90.00
_cell.angle_gamma   90.00
#
_symmetry.space_group_name_H-M   'P 1'
#
loop_
_entity.id
_entity.type
_entity.pdbx_description
1 polymer ?
#
loop_
_entity_poly.entity_id
_entity_poly.type
_entity_poly.pdbx_seq_one_letter_code
_entity_poly.pdbx_strand_id
1 'polypeptide(L)'
;MRAPNDTLQTAPAVSWIVMRMALIAVVAVGAFALNPLVGWQWVAVILAVTAAVLPQTFAAWGGAACIVIGMLVSEPDIGRAMLAVLLVHAIHVLTSLTLVIPAGSRVVLSALRPTVIRFVLVQAIAQPLTVVVMLGMGALEGTASWAVVAGGGAVVAATAVLLLAAGRSVSAARRRG
;
A
#
# COMPACT_ATOMS: atom_id res chain seq x y z
N MET A 1 -28.76 -6.04 42.96
CA MET A 1 -29.27 -4.97 42.10
C MET A 1 -28.41 -4.94 40.84
N ARG A 2 -28.93 -5.33 39.67
CA ARG A 2 -28.23 -5.12 38.37
C ARG A 2 -28.65 -3.75 37.86
N ALA A 3 -27.69 -2.88 37.55
CA ALA A 3 -27.99 -1.59 36.94
C ALA A 3 -28.71 -1.83 35.60
N PRO A 4 -29.95 -1.34 35.43
CA PRO A 4 -30.62 -1.36 34.14
C PRO A 4 -29.94 -0.29 33.27
N ASN A 5 -29.36 -0.69 32.13
CA ASN A 5 -28.78 0.14 31.05
C ASN A 5 -27.26 0.32 31.00
N ASP A 6 -26.47 -0.73 31.20
CA ASP A 6 -25.10 -0.77 30.67
C ASP A 6 -25.12 -1.19 29.19
N THR A 7 -25.44 -0.25 28.29
CA THR A 7 -25.24 -0.45 26.85
C THR A 7 -23.79 -0.14 26.50
N LEU A 8 -22.96 -1.18 26.35
CA LEU A 8 -21.58 -1.03 25.87
C LEU A 8 -21.58 -0.67 24.38
N GLN A 9 -21.41 0.62 24.07
CA GLN A 9 -21.15 1.07 22.71
C GLN A 9 -19.74 0.64 22.31
N THR A 10 -19.64 -0.31 21.38
CA THR A 10 -18.36 -0.70 20.79
C THR A 10 -18.05 0.19 19.60
N ALA A 11 -16.80 0.67 19.51
CA ALA A 11 -16.35 1.46 18.38
C ALA A 11 -16.48 0.68 17.05
N PRO A 12 -16.62 1.36 15.90
CA PRO A 12 -16.79 0.70 14.61
C PRO A 12 -15.66 -0.31 14.33
N ALA A 13 -16.04 -1.52 13.96
CA ALA A 13 -15.11 -2.62 13.74
C ALA A 13 -15.35 -3.31 12.39
N VAL A 14 -14.27 -3.77 11.78
CA VAL A 14 -14.27 -4.46 10.48
C VAL A 14 -13.97 -5.94 10.70
N SER A 15 -14.71 -6.79 10.01
CA SER A 15 -14.51 -8.25 10.05
C SER A 15 -13.22 -8.65 9.31
N TRP A 16 -12.54 -9.68 9.81
CA TRP A 16 -11.40 -10.32 9.13
C TRP A 16 -11.68 -10.66 7.66
N ILE A 17 -12.93 -11.00 7.32
CA ILE A 17 -13.31 -11.37 5.96
C ILE A 17 -13.20 -10.19 4.99
N VAL A 18 -13.48 -8.97 5.46
CA VAL A 18 -13.37 -7.75 4.64
C VAL A 18 -11.91 -7.50 4.27
N MET A 19 -10.96 -7.77 5.16
CA MET A 19 -9.52 -7.64 4.87
C MET A 19 -9.07 -8.64 3.79
N ARG A 20 -9.55 -9.88 3.86
CA ARG A 20 -9.25 -10.91 2.86
C ARG A 20 -9.88 -10.60 1.50
N MET A 21 -11.12 -10.13 1.48
CA MET A 21 -11.79 -9.69 0.26
C MET A 21 -11.10 -8.46 -0.34
N ALA A 22 -10.63 -7.52 0.49
CA ALA A 22 -9.84 -6.38 0.03
C ALA A 22 -8.52 -6.83 -0.63
N LEU A 23 -7.81 -7.82 -0.06
CA LEU A 23 -6.61 -8.38 -0.68
C LEU A 23 -6.90 -8.97 -2.06
N ILE A 24 -7.95 -9.79 -2.19
CA ILE A 24 -8.36 -10.37 -3.47
C ILE A 24 -8.68 -9.27 -4.48
N ALA A 25 -9.47 -8.28 -4.08
CA ALA A 25 -9.87 -7.17 -4.94
C ALA A 25 -8.65 -6.35 -5.42
N VAL A 26 -7.72 -6.03 -4.53
CA VAL A 26 -6.50 -5.27 -4.89
C VAL A 26 -5.63 -6.06 -5.87
N VAL A 27 -5.40 -7.35 -5.63
CA VAL A 27 -4.60 -8.19 -6.56
C VAL A 27 -5.33 -8.31 -7.90
N ALA A 28 -6.64 -8.54 -7.91
CA ALA A 28 -7.43 -8.64 -9.14
C ALA A 28 -7.36 -7.33 -9.96
N VAL A 29 -7.59 -6.18 -9.31
CA VAL A 29 -7.47 -4.86 -9.96
C VAL A 29 -6.08 -4.70 -10.57
N GLY A 30 -5.03 -5.03 -9.82
CA GLY A 30 -3.66 -4.94 -10.34
C GLY A 30 -3.39 -5.87 -11.51
N ALA A 31 -3.87 -7.11 -11.42
CA ALA A 31 -3.72 -8.08 -12.49
C ALA A 31 -4.41 -7.61 -13.78
N PHE A 32 -5.68 -7.21 -13.72
CA PHE A 32 -6.43 -6.78 -14.89
C PHE A 32 -5.98 -5.41 -15.45
N ALA A 33 -5.52 -4.49 -14.59
CA ALA A 33 -5.06 -3.17 -15.04
C ALA A 33 -3.63 -3.20 -15.61
N LEU A 34 -2.74 -4.02 -15.04
CA LEU A 34 -1.31 -3.95 -15.33
C LEU A 34 -0.76 -5.15 -16.09
N ASN A 35 -1.46 -6.29 -16.15
CA ASN A 35 -0.97 -7.46 -16.86
C ASN A 35 -1.73 -7.67 -18.19
N PRO A 36 -1.08 -7.53 -19.35
CA PRO A 36 -1.72 -7.75 -20.65
C PRO A 36 -1.96 -9.25 -20.96
N LEU A 37 -1.31 -10.16 -20.23
CA LEU A 37 -1.37 -11.60 -20.48
C LEU A 37 -2.52 -12.24 -19.69
N VAL A 38 -3.62 -12.57 -20.38
CA VAL A 38 -4.85 -13.13 -19.76
C VAL A 38 -4.58 -14.34 -18.87
N GLY A 39 -3.68 -15.25 -19.29
CA GLY A 39 -3.30 -16.41 -18.47
C GLY A 39 -2.73 -16.01 -17.10
N TRP A 40 -1.87 -14.99 -17.07
CA TRP A 40 -1.26 -14.50 -15.83
C TRP A 40 -2.24 -13.70 -14.96
N GLN A 41 -3.25 -13.06 -15.55
CA GLN A 41 -4.32 -12.41 -14.78
C GLN A 41 -5.03 -13.42 -13.88
N TRP A 42 -5.43 -14.57 -14.45
CA TRP A 42 -6.09 -15.63 -13.69
C TRP A 42 -5.19 -16.27 -12.65
N VAL A 43 -3.91 -16.50 -12.97
CA VAL A 43 -2.92 -17.00 -11.99
C VAL A 43 -2.83 -16.05 -10.79
N ALA A 44 -2.76 -14.74 -11.02
CA ALA A 44 -2.71 -13.75 -9.94
C ALA A 44 -3.97 -13.80 -9.05
N VAL A 45 -5.16 -13.92 -9.64
CA VAL A 45 -6.43 -14.02 -8.90
C VAL A 45 -6.49 -15.30 -8.07
N ILE A 46 -6.11 -16.45 -8.66
CA ILE A 46 -6.06 -17.73 -7.95
C ILE A 46 -5.11 -17.64 -6.76
N LEU A 47 -3.91 -17.07 -6.94
CA LEU A 47 -2.94 -16.86 -5.87
C LEU A 47 -3.46 -15.93 -4.78
N ALA A 48 -4.24 -14.89 -5.14
CA ALA A 48 -4.86 -14.01 -4.16
C ALA A 48 -5.94 -14.74 -3.33
N VAL A 49 -6.75 -15.59 -3.95
CA VAL A 49 -7.72 -16.44 -3.26
C VAL A 49 -6.99 -17.44 -2.35
N THR A 50 -5.93 -18.09 -2.83
CA THR A 50 -5.09 -18.98 -2.02
C THR A 50 -4.51 -18.23 -0.82
N ALA A 51 -4.00 -17.02 -1.01
CA ALA A 51 -3.47 -16.20 0.09
C ALA A 51 -4.55 -15.77 1.08
N ALA A 52 -5.74 -15.45 0.59
CA ALA A 52 -6.87 -15.12 1.45
C ALA A 52 -7.32 -16.33 2.28
N VAL A 53 -7.30 -17.55 1.76
CA VAL A 53 -7.67 -18.76 2.51
C VAL A 53 -6.53 -19.21 3.44
N LEU A 54 -5.31 -19.24 2.92
CA LEU A 54 -4.09 -19.76 3.53
C LEU A 54 -2.99 -18.67 3.60
N PRO A 55 -3.12 -17.67 4.48
CA PRO A 55 -2.22 -16.50 4.50
C PRO A 55 -0.75 -16.86 4.76
N GLN A 56 -0.48 -17.99 5.43
CA GLN A 56 0.87 -18.49 5.70
C GLN A 56 1.64 -18.96 4.45
N THR A 57 0.95 -19.18 3.33
CA THR A 57 1.59 -19.58 2.07
C THR A 57 2.34 -18.44 1.39
N PHE A 58 2.12 -17.20 1.81
CA PHE A 58 2.64 -16.01 1.15
C PHE A 58 2.26 -15.91 -0.34
N ALA A 59 1.22 -16.62 -0.79
CA ALA A 59 0.81 -16.69 -2.19
C ALA A 59 0.48 -15.32 -2.82
N ALA A 60 0.11 -14.32 -2.01
CA ALA A 60 -0.14 -12.95 -2.46
C ALA A 60 1.11 -12.31 -3.09
N TRP A 61 2.32 -12.71 -2.67
CA TRP A 61 3.56 -12.29 -3.30
C TRP A 61 3.73 -12.86 -4.71
N GLY A 62 3.23 -14.06 -4.96
CA GLY A 62 3.13 -14.60 -6.31
C GLY A 62 2.19 -13.76 -7.19
N GLY A 63 1.07 -13.28 -6.63
CA GLY A 63 0.18 -12.33 -7.31
C GLY A 63 0.87 -11.01 -7.64
N ALA A 64 1.65 -10.45 -6.70
CA ALA A 64 2.48 -9.26 -6.95
C ALA A 64 3.54 -9.51 -8.03
N ALA A 65 4.18 -10.67 -8.05
CA ALA A 65 5.13 -11.05 -9.10
C ALA A 65 4.46 -11.12 -10.47
N CYS A 66 3.23 -11.64 -10.56
CA CYS A 66 2.45 -11.63 -11.80
C CYS A 66 2.20 -10.21 -12.33
N ILE A 67 1.95 -9.25 -11.43
CA ILE A 67 1.81 -7.82 -11.80
C ILE A 67 3.12 -7.27 -12.36
N VAL A 68 4.25 -7.55 -11.70
CA VAL A 68 5.58 -7.10 -12.15
C VAL A 68 5.95 -7.70 -13.50
N ILE A 69 5.68 -8.99 -13.74
CA ILE A 69 5.89 -9.62 -15.04
C ILE A 69 5.08 -8.89 -16.12
N GLY A 70 3.82 -8.56 -15.85
CA GLY A 70 2.98 -7.77 -16.75
C GLY A 70 3.57 -6.39 -17.07
N MET A 71 4.14 -5.73 -16.06
CA MET A 71 4.83 -4.45 -16.23
C MET A 71 6.10 -4.57 -17.08
N LEU A 72 6.89 -5.64 -16.92
CA LEU A 72 8.16 -5.83 -17.64
C LEU A 72 7.98 -6.06 -19.15
N VAL A 73 6.84 -6.63 -19.56
CA VAL A 73 6.52 -6.88 -20.97
C VAL A 73 5.72 -5.75 -21.62
N SER A 74 5.33 -4.75 -20.84
CA SER A 74 4.58 -3.57 -21.31
C SER A 74 5.53 -2.41 -21.61
N GLU A 75 5.10 -1.50 -22.46
CA GLU A 75 5.80 -0.22 -22.63
C GLU A 75 5.83 0.58 -21.31
N PRO A 76 6.93 1.30 -21.04
CA PRO A 76 7.07 2.11 -19.83
C PRO A 76 6.08 3.28 -19.87
N ASP A 77 5.19 3.32 -18.87
CA ASP A 77 4.23 4.40 -18.67
C ASP A 77 4.22 4.83 -17.19
N ILE A 78 4.22 6.15 -16.96
CA ILE A 78 4.27 6.73 -15.63
C ILE A 78 3.03 6.34 -14.82
N GLY A 79 1.84 6.38 -15.44
CA GLY A 79 0.59 6.04 -14.77
C GLY A 79 0.57 4.57 -14.31
N ARG A 80 1.01 3.66 -15.17
CA ARG A 80 1.15 2.23 -14.87
C ARG A 80 2.19 1.98 -13.77
N ALA A 81 3.33 2.66 -13.79
CA ALA A 81 4.35 2.54 -12.74
C ALA A 81 3.87 3.03 -11.38
N MET A 82 3.21 4.19 -11.32
CA MET A 82 2.60 4.74 -10.11
C MET A 82 1.53 3.81 -9.54
N LEU A 83 0.68 3.27 -10.41
CA LEU A 83 -0.34 2.29 -10.04
C LEU A 83 0.29 0.99 -9.53
N ALA A 84 1.35 0.49 -10.16
CA ALA A 84 2.07 -0.70 -9.72
C ALA A 84 2.64 -0.53 -8.29
N VAL A 85 3.27 0.61 -8.01
CA VAL A 85 3.80 0.93 -6.67
C VAL A 85 2.68 1.01 -5.63
N LEU A 86 1.55 1.61 -5.98
CA LEU A 86 0.36 1.66 -5.11
C LEU A 86 -0.13 0.25 -4.76
N LEU A 87 -0.35 -0.57 -5.78
CA LEU A 87 -0.91 -1.91 -5.65
C LEU A 87 0.03 -2.85 -4.90
N VAL A 88 1.31 -2.88 -5.24
CA VAL A 88 2.29 -3.74 -4.56
C VAL A 88 2.38 -3.38 -3.08
N HIS A 89 2.38 -2.10 -2.72
CA HIS A 89 2.38 -1.69 -1.32
C HIS A 89 1.06 -2.06 -0.61
N ALA A 90 -0.08 -1.91 -1.28
CA ALA A 90 -1.37 -2.33 -0.73
C ALA A 90 -1.43 -3.84 -0.51
N ILE A 91 -0.94 -4.65 -1.46
CA ILE A 91 -0.82 -6.11 -1.33
C ILE A 91 0.07 -6.45 -0.14
N HIS A 92 1.21 -5.78 0.01
CA HIS A 92 2.13 -5.99 1.14
C HIS A 92 1.43 -5.75 2.48
N VAL A 93 0.80 -4.58 2.66
CA VAL A 93 0.12 -4.21 3.90
C VAL A 93 -1.04 -5.16 4.20
N LEU A 94 -1.88 -5.47 3.20
CA LEU A 94 -3.01 -6.38 3.37
C LEU A 94 -2.56 -7.79 3.71
N THR A 95 -1.49 -8.28 3.07
CA THR A 95 -0.90 -9.59 3.38
C THR A 95 -0.42 -9.64 4.83
N SER A 96 0.31 -8.62 5.29
CA SER A 96 0.74 -8.51 6.69
C SER A 96 -0.43 -8.47 7.66
N LEU A 97 -1.49 -7.73 7.35
CA LEU A 97 -2.70 -7.68 8.18
C LEU A 97 -3.40 -9.04 8.22
N THR A 98 -3.53 -9.74 7.10
CA THR A 98 -4.16 -11.08 7.05
C THR A 98 -3.38 -12.16 7.80
N LEU A 99 -2.06 -11.98 7.99
CA LEU A 99 -1.24 -12.87 8.80
C LEU A 99 -1.44 -12.65 10.31
N VAL A 100 -1.65 -11.40 10.71
CA VAL A 100 -1.73 -11.02 12.13
C VAL A 100 -3.16 -11.10 12.67
N ILE A 101 -4.18 -10.87 11.84
CA ILE A 101 -5.60 -10.87 12.23
C ILE A 101 -6.15 -12.30 12.17
N PRO A 102 -6.48 -12.94 13.31
CA PRO A 102 -6.99 -14.30 13.32
C PRO A 102 -8.35 -14.42 12.62
N ALA A 103 -8.62 -15.58 12.03
CA ALA A 103 -9.96 -15.88 11.51
C ALA A 103 -11.01 -15.81 12.63
N GLY A 104 -12.16 -15.21 12.34
CA GLY A 104 -13.24 -14.99 13.31
C GLY A 104 -13.14 -13.69 14.11
N SER A 105 -12.02 -12.96 14.03
CA SER A 105 -11.83 -11.71 14.77
C SER A 105 -12.47 -10.49 14.09
N ARG A 106 -12.72 -9.45 14.89
CA ARG A 106 -13.11 -8.11 14.42
C ARG A 106 -12.05 -7.11 14.86
N VAL A 107 -11.66 -6.21 13.95
CA VAL A 107 -10.64 -5.20 14.20
C VAL A 107 -11.31 -3.83 14.29
N VAL A 108 -11.13 -3.15 15.42
CA VAL A 108 -11.62 -1.78 15.58
C VAL A 108 -10.90 -0.85 14.61
N LEU A 109 -11.63 0.00 13.90
CA LEU A 109 -11.06 0.89 12.88
C LEU A 109 -9.94 1.80 13.42
N SER A 110 -10.06 2.25 14.68
CA SER A 110 -9.03 3.07 15.32
C SER A 110 -7.69 2.33 15.46
N ALA A 111 -7.70 0.99 15.56
CA ALA A 111 -6.48 0.18 15.60
C ALA A 111 -5.76 0.12 14.24
N LEU A 112 -6.47 0.36 13.13
CA LEU A 112 -5.87 0.43 11.79
C LEU A 112 -5.25 1.81 11.49
N ARG A 113 -5.52 2.83 12.31
CA ARG A 113 -5.03 4.20 12.08
C ARG A 113 -3.51 4.27 11.89
N PRO A 114 -2.66 3.63 12.72
CA PRO A 114 -1.21 3.67 12.52
C PRO A 114 -0.79 3.04 11.18
N THR A 115 -1.46 1.97 10.76
CA THR A 115 -1.21 1.30 9.47
C THR A 115 -1.58 2.20 8.30
N VAL A 116 -2.74 2.86 8.36
CA VAL A 116 -3.19 3.82 7.33
C VAL A 116 -2.22 5.00 7.24
N ILE A 117 -1.78 5.55 8.37
CA ILE A 117 -0.80 6.64 8.40
C ILE A 117 0.51 6.20 7.72
N ARG A 118 1.04 5.02 8.08
CA ARG A 118 2.26 4.49 7.47
C ARG A 118 2.10 4.27 5.97
N PHE A 119 0.97 3.71 5.54
CA PHE A 119 0.66 3.51 4.13
C PHE A 119 0.66 4.84 3.37
N VAL A 120 -0.04 5.86 3.89
CA VAL A 120 -0.10 7.19 3.26
C VAL A 120 1.27 7.85 3.22
N LEU A 121 2.06 7.78 4.30
CA LEU A 121 3.41 8.33 4.34
C LEU A 121 4.34 7.67 3.32
N VAL A 122 4.32 6.34 3.22
CA VAL A 122 5.12 5.62 2.24
C VAL A 122 4.69 5.98 0.82
N GLN A 123 3.39 6.06 0.54
CA GLN A 123 2.88 6.47 -0.78
C GLN A 123 3.24 7.92 -1.12
N ALA A 124 3.14 8.83 -0.16
CA ALA A 124 3.49 10.24 -0.36
C ALA A 124 4.97 10.43 -0.75
N ILE A 125 5.85 9.51 -0.34
CA ILE A 125 7.28 9.52 -0.71
C ILE A 125 7.51 8.72 -2.00
N ALA A 126 6.91 7.54 -2.11
CA ALA A 126 7.15 6.63 -3.22
C ALA A 126 6.61 7.18 -4.54
N GLN A 127 5.43 7.80 -4.55
CA GLN A 127 4.81 8.31 -5.78
C GLN A 127 5.66 9.41 -6.45
N PRO A 128 6.14 10.46 -5.75
CA PRO A 128 7.10 11.40 -6.32
C PRO A 128 8.41 10.75 -6.76
N LEU A 129 8.93 9.78 -6.00
CA LEU A 129 10.15 9.08 -6.36
C LEU A 129 9.97 8.31 -7.68
N THR A 130 8.83 7.65 -7.88
CA THR A 130 8.47 7.00 -9.14
C THR A 130 8.46 7.99 -10.30
N VAL A 131 7.86 9.17 -10.12
CA VAL A 131 7.85 10.22 -11.15
C VAL A 131 9.27 10.69 -11.47
N VAL A 132 10.11 10.94 -10.45
CA VAL A 132 11.50 11.35 -10.62
C VAL A 132 12.30 10.29 -11.38
N VAL A 133 12.16 9.01 -11.03
CA VAL A 133 12.84 7.91 -11.71
C VAL A 133 12.38 7.78 -13.16
N MET A 134 11.07 7.80 -13.42
CA MET A 134 10.54 7.65 -14.77
C MET A 134 10.94 8.81 -15.69
N LEU A 135 10.88 10.05 -15.20
CA LEU A 135 11.35 11.23 -15.96
C LEU A 135 12.87 11.21 -16.15
N GLY A 136 13.61 10.73 -15.15
CA GLY A 136 15.06 10.57 -15.23
C GLY A 136 15.48 9.53 -16.29
N MET A 137 14.75 8.42 -16.41
CA MET A 137 14.99 7.42 -17.46
C MET A 137 14.71 8.00 -18.85
N GLY A 138 13.62 8.73 -19.05
CA GLY A 138 13.34 9.41 -20.32
C GLY A 138 14.40 10.47 -20.70
N ALA A 139 15.00 11.11 -19.70
CA ALA A 139 16.10 12.07 -19.94
C ALA A 139 17.41 11.38 -20.38
N LEU A 140 17.68 10.15 -19.92
CA LEU A 140 18.85 9.36 -20.32
C LEU A 140 18.75 8.87 -21.78
N GLU A 141 17.54 8.74 -22.33
CA GLU A 141 17.30 8.43 -23.75
C GLU A 141 17.51 9.63 -24.70
N GLY A 142 17.91 10.81 -24.19
CA GLY A 142 18.47 11.89 -25.02
C GLY A 142 17.75 13.25 -25.00
N THR A 143 16.82 13.51 -24.08
CA THR A 143 16.23 14.86 -23.89
C THR A 143 16.38 15.32 -22.44
N ALA A 144 17.52 15.95 -22.15
CA ALA A 144 17.95 16.26 -20.78
C ALA A 144 17.02 17.21 -20.02
N SER A 145 16.93 17.08 -18.69
CA SER A 145 16.95 18.26 -17.80
C SER A 145 17.34 17.94 -16.35
N TRP A 146 18.34 18.66 -15.87
CA TRP A 146 18.73 18.88 -14.46
C TRP A 146 17.56 19.21 -13.51
N ALA A 147 16.37 19.52 -14.05
CA ALA A 147 15.12 19.72 -13.32
C ALA A 147 14.64 18.46 -12.57
N VAL A 148 14.93 17.25 -13.08
CA VAL A 148 14.58 15.99 -12.38
C VAL A 148 15.42 15.81 -11.11
N VAL A 149 16.71 16.17 -11.17
CA VAL A 149 17.61 16.14 -10.01
C VAL A 149 17.21 17.22 -8.99
N ALA A 150 16.88 18.43 -9.45
CA ALA A 150 16.39 19.51 -8.58
C ALA A 150 15.04 19.17 -7.93
N GLY A 151 14.11 18.55 -8.67
CA GLY A 151 12.81 18.10 -8.18
C GLY A 151 12.93 16.97 -7.15
N GLY A 152 13.79 15.98 -7.41
CA GLY A 152 14.12 14.93 -6.44
C GLY A 152 14.71 15.50 -5.14
N GLY A 153 15.63 16.47 -5.24
CA GLY A 153 16.18 17.18 -4.09
C GLY A 153 15.12 17.93 -3.28
N ALA A 154 14.19 18.61 -3.96
CA ALA A 154 13.11 19.36 -3.31
C ALA A 154 12.12 18.45 -2.56
N VAL A 155 11.79 17.29 -3.12
CA VAL A 155 10.90 16.30 -2.48
C VAL A 155 11.57 15.68 -1.24
N VAL A 156 12.85 15.33 -1.33
CA VAL A 156 13.62 14.82 -0.18
C VAL A 156 13.70 15.87 0.93
N ALA A 157 13.97 17.13 0.56
CA ALA A 157 14.01 18.24 1.51
C ALA A 157 12.64 18.49 2.17
N ALA A 158 11.56 18.53 1.40
CA ALA A 158 10.20 18.71 1.92
C ALA A 158 9.79 17.57 2.86
N THR A 159 10.12 16.32 2.49
CA THR A 159 9.87 15.14 3.32
C THR A 159 10.66 15.21 4.63
N ALA A 160 11.94 15.59 4.58
CA ALA A 160 12.76 15.78 5.77
C ALA A 160 12.20 16.88 6.70
N VAL A 161 11.76 18.01 6.15
CA VAL A 161 11.16 19.12 6.92
C VAL A 161 9.87 18.68 7.61
N LEU A 162 8.99 17.96 6.90
CA LEU A 162 7.73 17.48 7.47
C LEU A 162 7.96 16.44 8.59
N LEU A 163 8.92 15.55 8.42
CA LEU A 163 9.29 14.58 9.45
C LEU A 163 9.89 15.25 10.69
N LEU A 164 10.76 16.24 10.50
CA LEU A 164 11.34 17.02 11.60
C LEU A 164 10.27 17.86 12.33
N ALA A 165 9.30 18.42 11.61
CA ALA A 165 8.18 19.15 12.21
C ALA A 165 7.27 18.23 13.04
N ALA A 166 6.93 17.05 12.50
CA ALA A 166 6.10 16.07 13.19
C ALA A 166 6.76 15.54 14.48
N GLY A 167 8.08 15.30 14.46
CA GLY A 167 8.82 14.89 15.66
C GLY A 167 8.79 15.92 16.78
N ARG A 168 8.87 17.21 16.44
CA ARG A 168 8.83 18.32 17.42
C ARG A 168 7.46 18.43 18.10
N SER A 169 6.37 18.22 17.37
CA SER A 169 5.00 18.25 17.92
C SER A 169 4.76 17.14 18.95
N VAL A 170 5.30 15.94 18.70
CA VAL A 170 5.22 14.81 19.63
C VAL A 170 6.05 15.06 20.89
N SER A 171 7.25 15.63 20.76
CA SER A 171 8.08 16.00 21.92
C SER A 171 7.47 17.12 22.77
N ALA A 172 6.77 18.08 22.15
CA ALA A 172 6.10 19.16 22.86
C ALA A 172 4.87 18.67 23.65
N ALA A 173 4.10 17.72 23.10
CA ALA A 173 2.97 17.10 23.78
C ALA A 173 3.40 16.29 25.01
N ARG A 174 4.55 15.61 24.95
CA ARG A 174 5.08 14.78 26.05
C ARG A 174 5.67 15.56 27.23
N ARG A 175 5.96 16.87 27.06
CA ARG A 175 6.46 17.74 28.15
C ARG A 175 5.34 18.44 28.94
N ARG A 176 4.08 18.32 28.50
CA ARG A 176 2.93 19.02 29.08
C ARG A 176 1.97 18.11 29.86
N GLY A 177 2.22 16.80 29.87
CA GLY A 177 1.52 15.82 30.70
C GLY A 177 2.53 15.17 31.64
#